data_AF-A0A402BG37-F1
#
_entry.id   AF-A0A402BG37-F1
#
_cell.length_a   1.000
_cell.length_b   1.000
_cell.length_c   1.000
_cell.angle_alpha   90.00
_cell.angle_beta   90.00
_cell.angle_gamma   90.00
#
_symmetry.space_group_name_H-M   'P 1'
#
loop_
_entity.id
_entity.type
_entity.pdbx_description
1 polymer ?
#
loop_
_entity_poly.entity_id
_entity_poly.type
_entity_poly.pdbx_seq_one_letter_code
_entity_poly.pdbx_strand_id
1 'polypeptide(L)'
;MLRRCLAVLVLSFMFLQLMAMSNISTSHAASFHYVIASHASGGPYGPDTCISGYVWREAFTDDHVCVTPDQRTQAAFDNSQARYRVNPHGAYGPSSCRNGYVWREAGPNDLVCVTPAQRTQTADDNNQALSRYAP
;
A
#
# COMPACT_ATOMS: atom_id res chain seq x y z
N MET A 1 -16.54 -52.19 26.96
CA MET A 1 -17.63 -51.18 27.03
C MET A 1 -17.38 -50.05 28.03
N LEU A 2 -16.34 -50.11 28.89
CA LEU A 2 -16.07 -49.06 29.90
C LEU A 2 -15.33 -47.80 29.40
N ARG A 3 -14.75 -47.80 28.19
CA ARG A 3 -13.97 -46.66 27.65
C ARG A 3 -14.79 -45.60 26.93
N ARG A 4 -16.07 -45.86 26.60
CA ARG A 4 -16.95 -44.90 25.91
C ARG A 4 -17.71 -43.97 26.87
N CYS A 5 -17.85 -44.32 28.16
CA CYS A 5 -18.50 -43.45 29.14
C CYS A 5 -17.63 -42.27 29.60
N LEU A 6 -16.30 -42.40 29.62
CA LEU A 6 -15.42 -41.35 30.13
C LEU A 6 -15.34 -40.12 29.20
N ALA A 7 -15.44 -40.34 27.88
CA ALA A 7 -15.34 -39.25 26.89
C ALA A 7 -16.55 -38.31 26.90
N VAL A 8 -17.76 -38.83 27.17
CA VAL A 8 -19.00 -38.03 27.19
C VAL A 8 -19.06 -37.11 28.43
N LEU A 9 -18.50 -37.54 29.55
CA LEU A 9 -18.46 -36.75 30.79
C LEU A 9 -17.51 -35.55 30.68
N VAL A 10 -16.33 -35.71 30.06
CA VAL A 10 -15.34 -34.62 29.89
C VAL A 10 -15.83 -33.57 28.88
N LEU A 11 -16.53 -33.99 27.82
CA LEU A 11 -17.12 -33.08 26.83
C LEU A 11 -18.31 -32.27 27.38
N SER A 12 -19.04 -32.79 28.37
CA SER A 12 -20.12 -32.03 29.03
C SER A 12 -19.60 -30.98 30.04
N PHE A 13 -18.45 -31.24 30.69
CA PHE A 13 -17.84 -30.31 31.63
C PHE A 13 -17.10 -29.15 30.96
N MET A 14 -16.55 -29.33 29.75
CA MET A 14 -15.94 -28.23 28.99
C MET A 14 -16.95 -27.26 28.37
N PHE A 15 -18.21 -27.67 28.20
CA PHE A 15 -19.25 -26.80 27.61
C PHE A 15 -19.92 -25.87 28.64
N LEU A 16 -19.79 -26.16 29.94
CA LEU A 16 -20.42 -25.36 31.01
C LEU A 16 -19.56 -24.20 31.51
N GLN A 17 -18.33 -24.03 31.02
CA GLN A 17 -17.45 -22.88 31.36
C GLN A 17 -17.43 -21.77 30.30
N LEU A 18 -18.20 -21.85 29.22
CA LEU A 18 -18.22 -20.83 28.16
C LEU A 18 -19.34 -19.78 28.29
N MET A 19 -20.13 -19.78 29.38
CA MET A 19 -21.32 -18.91 29.52
C MET A 19 -21.23 -17.90 30.68
N ALA A 20 -20.05 -17.74 31.30
CA ALA A 20 -19.91 -16.83 32.44
C ALA A 20 -18.62 -16.01 32.33
N MET A 21 -18.56 -15.05 31.40
CA MET A 21 -17.71 -13.85 31.45
C MET A 21 -18.05 -12.97 30.24
N SER A 22 -18.96 -12.00 30.40
CA SER A 22 -18.89 -10.65 29.80
C SER A 22 -20.14 -9.85 30.18
N ASN A 23 -20.16 -9.33 31.41
CA ASN A 23 -21.06 -8.23 31.77
C ASN A 23 -20.53 -6.96 31.11
N ILE A 24 -21.00 -6.62 29.91
CA ILE A 24 -20.80 -5.28 29.36
C ILE A 24 -22.05 -4.46 29.69
N SER A 25 -21.93 -3.63 30.73
CA SER A 25 -22.82 -2.49 30.97
C SER A 25 -22.76 -1.55 29.76
N THR A 26 -23.71 -1.65 28.84
CA THR A 26 -23.96 -0.55 27.89
C THR A 26 -24.81 0.48 28.61
N SER A 27 -24.17 1.53 29.12
CA SER A 27 -24.90 2.68 29.62
C SER A 27 -24.26 4.00 29.21
N HIS A 28 -25.14 4.86 28.69
CA HIS A 28 -25.05 6.30 28.51
C HIS A 28 -24.47 6.84 27.21
N ALA A 29 -25.43 7.22 26.36
CA ALA A 29 -25.35 8.25 25.34
C ALA A 29 -24.49 9.45 25.76
N ALA A 30 -23.58 9.84 24.87
CA ALA A 30 -23.20 11.23 24.71
C ALA A 30 -23.17 11.51 23.21
N SER A 31 -24.24 12.12 22.72
CA SER A 31 -24.30 12.76 21.41
C SER A 31 -23.27 13.88 21.38
N PHE A 32 -22.04 13.56 21.02
CA PHE A 32 -21.11 14.55 20.51
C PHE A 32 -21.47 14.78 19.05
N HIS A 33 -22.21 15.87 18.78
CA HIS A 33 -22.02 16.55 17.50
C HIS A 33 -20.60 17.12 17.51
N TYR A 34 -19.61 16.26 17.29
CA TYR A 34 -18.31 16.71 16.81
C TYR A 34 -18.60 17.21 15.40
N VAL A 35 -18.57 18.52 15.21
CA VAL A 35 -18.39 19.08 13.88
C VAL A 35 -17.02 18.56 13.45
N ILE A 36 -16.98 17.39 12.80
CA ILE A 36 -15.78 16.95 12.10
C ILE A 36 -15.73 17.93 10.95
N ALA A 37 -15.07 19.07 11.15
CA ALA A 37 -14.42 19.71 10.04
C ALA A 37 -13.49 18.64 9.51
N SER A 38 -13.95 17.92 8.49
CA SER A 38 -13.13 17.11 7.64
C SER A 38 -12.14 18.08 7.00
N HIS A 39 -11.09 18.42 7.73
CA HIS A 39 -9.82 18.63 7.08
C HIS A 39 -9.59 17.29 6.42
N ALA A 40 -9.88 17.19 5.13
CA ALA A 40 -9.28 16.15 4.33
C ALA A 40 -7.80 16.25 4.68
N SER A 41 -7.30 15.28 5.45
CA SER A 41 -5.88 15.18 5.79
C SER A 41 -5.13 15.28 4.48
N GLY A 42 -4.44 16.39 4.22
CA GLY A 42 -3.97 16.76 2.89
C GLY A 42 -4.13 18.24 2.53
N GLY A 43 -3.24 18.70 1.65
CA GLY A 43 -3.26 20.07 1.12
C GLY A 43 -4.28 20.32 -0.01
N PRO A 44 -4.11 21.40 -0.79
CA PRO A 44 -5.07 21.84 -1.82
C PRO A 44 -5.46 20.83 -2.91
N TYR A 45 -4.69 19.75 -3.08
CA TYR A 45 -4.93 18.71 -4.09
C TYR A 45 -5.40 17.38 -3.47
N GLY A 46 -5.86 17.40 -2.22
CA GLY A 46 -6.31 16.22 -1.49
C GLY A 46 -5.20 15.53 -0.68
N PRO A 47 -5.41 14.28 -0.26
CA PRO A 47 -4.55 13.60 0.73
C PRO A 47 -3.11 13.37 0.26
N ASP A 48 -2.90 13.23 -1.05
CA ASP A 48 -1.56 13.03 -1.60
C ASP A 48 -0.87 14.35 -1.93
N THR A 49 -1.40 15.51 -1.51
CA THR A 49 -0.76 16.81 -1.79
C THR A 49 0.67 16.82 -1.28
N CYS A 50 1.65 17.13 -2.14
CA CYS A 50 3.04 17.21 -1.71
C CYS A 50 3.34 18.44 -0.85
N ILE A 51 4.30 18.30 0.08
CA ILE A 51 4.92 19.45 0.76
C ILE A 51 5.72 20.30 -0.24
N SER A 52 5.99 21.56 0.14
CA SER A 52 6.77 22.48 -0.69
C SER A 52 8.14 21.89 -1.08
N GLY A 53 8.49 21.99 -2.36
CA GLY A 53 9.72 21.45 -2.94
C GLY A 53 9.59 20.03 -3.50
N TYR A 54 8.45 19.36 -3.28
CA TYR A 54 8.13 18.05 -3.84
C TYR A 54 6.96 18.14 -4.82
N VAL A 55 6.91 17.19 -5.74
CA VAL A 55 5.88 17.05 -6.77
C VAL A 55 5.50 15.58 -6.93
N TRP A 56 4.31 15.28 -7.43
CA TRP A 56 3.94 13.91 -7.79
C TRP A 56 4.92 13.37 -8.84
N ARG A 57 5.37 12.13 -8.65
CA ARG A 57 6.31 11.47 -9.56
C ARG A 57 5.69 11.17 -10.92
N GLU A 58 4.39 10.86 -10.96
CA GLU A 58 3.66 10.58 -12.20
C GLU A 58 4.30 9.46 -13.04
N ALA A 59 4.78 8.41 -12.37
CA ALA A 59 5.34 7.22 -13.01
C ALA A 59 4.33 6.52 -13.92
N PHE A 60 3.05 6.54 -13.53
CA PHE A 60 1.89 6.04 -14.27
C PHE A 60 0.66 6.83 -13.80
N THR A 61 -0.51 6.57 -14.40
CA THR A 61 -1.77 7.18 -13.95
C THR A 61 -2.01 6.89 -12.47
N ASP A 62 -2.36 7.92 -11.69
CA ASP A 62 -2.60 7.84 -10.24
C ASP A 62 -1.35 7.62 -9.37
N ASP A 63 -0.13 7.70 -9.92
CA ASP A 63 1.10 7.71 -9.12
C ASP A 63 1.34 9.10 -8.48
N HIS A 64 0.79 9.29 -7.28
CA HIS A 64 0.95 10.51 -6.50
C HIS A 64 2.07 10.46 -5.45
N VAL A 65 3.01 9.50 -5.55
CA VAL A 65 4.18 9.50 -4.67
C VAL A 65 4.96 10.80 -4.84
N CYS A 66 5.17 11.51 -3.73
CA CYS A 66 5.89 12.79 -3.75
C CYS A 66 7.40 12.58 -3.85
N VAL A 67 8.01 13.23 -4.85
CA VAL A 67 9.43 13.14 -5.20
C VAL A 67 9.98 14.53 -5.55
N THR A 68 11.29 14.64 -5.75
CA THR A 68 11.89 15.88 -6.25
C THR A 68 11.52 16.12 -7.72
N PRO A 69 11.57 17.37 -8.21
CA PRO A 69 11.34 17.67 -9.62
C PRO A 69 12.27 16.90 -10.59
N ASP A 70 13.51 16.64 -10.19
CA ASP A 70 14.46 15.86 -10.98
C ASP A 70 14.04 14.38 -11.08
N GLN A 71 13.55 13.79 -9.99
CA GLN A 71 13.03 12.42 -9.97
C GLN A 71 11.76 12.28 -10.81
N ARG A 72 10.86 13.27 -10.81
CA ARG A 72 9.71 13.31 -11.73
C ARG A 72 10.17 13.36 -13.20
N THR A 73 11.17 14.19 -13.49
CA THR A 73 11.75 14.29 -14.85
C THR A 73 12.37 12.95 -15.28
N GLN A 74 13.06 12.28 -14.37
CA GLN A 74 13.61 10.95 -14.60
C GLN A 74 12.51 9.90 -14.85
N ALA A 75 11.43 9.91 -14.07
CA ALA A 75 10.29 9.01 -14.27
C ALA A 75 9.62 9.22 -15.63
N ALA A 76 9.46 10.48 -16.07
CA ALA A 76 8.94 10.81 -17.39
C ALA A 76 9.87 10.32 -18.51
N PHE A 77 11.20 10.48 -18.34
CA PHE A 77 12.17 9.91 -19.27
C PHE A 77 12.05 8.39 -19.34
N ASP A 78 11.94 7.70 -18.21
CA ASP A 78 11.80 6.24 -18.18
C ASP A 78 10.53 5.78 -18.90
N ASN A 79 9.41 6.49 -18.72
CA ASN A 79 8.16 6.24 -19.45
C ASN A 79 8.36 6.38 -20.97
N SER A 80 9.10 7.39 -21.42
CA SER A 80 9.41 7.59 -22.86
C SER A 80 10.21 6.43 -23.46
N GLN A 81 10.98 5.72 -22.63
CA GLN A 81 11.86 4.62 -23.06
C GLN A 81 11.21 3.23 -22.91
N ALA A 82 10.00 3.14 -22.33
CA ALA A 82 9.38 1.87 -21.95
C ALA A 82 9.40 0.82 -23.09
N ARG A 83 9.00 1.22 -24.31
CA ARG A 83 8.96 0.32 -25.49
C ARG A 83 10.33 -0.22 -25.91
N TYR A 84 11.41 0.52 -25.62
CA TYR A 84 12.77 0.13 -26.03
C TYR A 84 13.44 -0.81 -25.05
N ARG A 85 12.94 -0.88 -23.81
CA ARG A 85 13.54 -1.65 -22.71
C ARG A 85 12.84 -2.97 -22.44
N VAL A 86 11.77 -3.29 -23.18
CA VAL A 86 11.07 -4.57 -23.10
C VAL A 86 11.51 -5.56 -24.19
N ASN A 87 11.40 -6.85 -23.88
CA ASN A 87 11.52 -7.98 -24.78
C ASN A 87 10.14 -8.68 -24.88
N PRO A 88 9.39 -8.50 -25.98
CA PRO A 88 8.05 -9.08 -26.12
C PRO A 88 7.98 -10.61 -26.06
N HIS A 89 9.11 -11.30 -26.26
CA HIS A 89 9.22 -12.75 -26.23
C HIS A 89 9.92 -13.25 -24.94
N GLY A 90 10.03 -12.41 -23.91
CA GLY A 90 10.68 -12.76 -22.66
C GLY A 90 9.84 -13.70 -21.78
N ALA A 91 10.47 -14.23 -20.73
CA ALA A 91 9.92 -15.24 -19.84
C ALA A 91 8.65 -14.81 -19.08
N TYR A 92 8.40 -13.51 -18.98
CA TYR A 92 7.29 -12.91 -18.21
C TYR A 92 6.27 -12.20 -19.10
N GLY A 93 6.19 -12.59 -20.39
CA GLY A 93 5.26 -12.02 -21.35
C GLY A 93 5.74 -10.74 -22.03
N PRO A 94 4.84 -9.99 -22.71
CA PRO A 94 5.21 -8.89 -23.60
C PRO A 94 5.97 -7.73 -22.94
N SER A 95 5.79 -7.54 -21.63
CA SER A 95 6.45 -6.51 -20.84
C SER A 95 7.69 -7.02 -20.10
N SER A 96 8.21 -8.20 -20.46
CA SER A 96 9.47 -8.70 -19.88
C SER A 96 10.59 -7.69 -20.13
N CYS A 97 11.40 -7.39 -19.13
CA CYS A 97 12.53 -6.48 -19.32
C CYS A 97 13.65 -7.14 -20.14
N ARG A 98 14.33 -6.34 -20.98
CA ARG A 98 15.58 -6.74 -21.64
C ARG A 98 16.68 -6.95 -20.60
N ASN A 99 17.69 -7.75 -20.96
CA ASN A 99 18.88 -7.93 -20.14
C ASN A 99 19.49 -6.58 -19.73
N GLY A 100 19.79 -6.42 -18.44
CA GLY A 100 20.29 -5.17 -17.85
C GLY A 100 19.20 -4.22 -17.34
N TYR A 101 17.92 -4.53 -17.59
CA TYR A 101 16.78 -3.79 -17.05
C TYR A 101 15.93 -4.66 -16.12
N VAL A 102 15.22 -4.00 -15.21
CA VAL A 102 14.27 -4.59 -14.26
C VAL A 102 13.01 -3.72 -14.21
N TRP A 103 11.86 -4.26 -13.80
CA TRP A 103 10.68 -3.42 -13.58
C TRP A 103 10.99 -2.38 -12.49
N ARG A 104 10.51 -1.16 -12.71
CA ARG A 104 10.75 -0.02 -11.81
C ARG A 104 10.08 -0.20 -10.46
N GLU A 105 8.97 -0.93 -10.39
CA GLU A 105 8.22 -1.19 -9.15
C GLU A 105 7.70 0.11 -8.49
N ALA A 106 7.32 1.11 -9.30
CA ALA A 106 6.68 2.33 -8.80
C ALA A 106 5.31 2.05 -8.16
N GLY A 107 4.62 1.02 -8.66
CA GLY A 107 3.37 0.49 -8.14
C GLY A 107 3.11 -0.89 -8.72
N PRO A 108 2.04 -1.59 -8.29
CA PRO A 108 1.78 -2.98 -8.68
C PRO A 108 1.54 -3.17 -10.18
N ASN A 109 1.10 -2.12 -10.88
CA ASN A 109 0.79 -2.15 -12.31
C ASN A 109 1.87 -1.46 -13.17
N ASP A 110 2.97 -0.99 -12.57
CA ASP A 110 4.04 -0.32 -13.30
C ASP A 110 4.98 -1.33 -13.95
N LEU A 111 4.79 -1.55 -15.25
CA LEU A 111 5.60 -2.45 -16.06
C LEU A 111 6.74 -1.73 -16.81
N VAL A 112 7.03 -0.48 -16.46
CA VAL A 112 8.16 0.25 -17.07
C VAL A 112 9.48 -0.37 -16.61
N CYS A 113 10.31 -0.75 -17.59
CA CYS A 113 11.64 -1.28 -17.34
C CYS A 113 12.67 -0.15 -17.17
N VAL A 114 13.48 -0.23 -16.12
CA VAL A 114 14.52 0.73 -15.74
C VAL A 114 15.80 0.00 -15.34
N THR A 115 16.88 0.73 -15.12
CA THR A 115 18.12 0.15 -14.57
C THR A 115 17.92 -0.29 -13.12
N PRO A 116 18.73 -1.24 -12.60
CA PRO A 116 18.68 -1.63 -11.20
C PRO A 116 18.82 -0.47 -10.21
N ALA A 117 19.67 0.52 -10.54
CA ALA A 117 19.85 1.71 -9.70
C ALA A 117 18.58 2.57 -9.63
N GLN A 118 17.87 2.76 -10.75
CA GLN A 118 16.60 3.49 -10.79
C GLN A 118 15.48 2.74 -10.04
N ARG A 119 15.50 1.41 -10.04
CA ARG A 119 14.57 0.63 -9.20
C ARG A 119 14.85 0.85 -7.71
N THR A 120 16.12 0.84 -7.29
CA THR A 120 16.49 1.18 -5.90
C THR A 120 16.00 2.58 -5.52
N GLN A 121 16.24 3.57 -6.38
CA GLN A 121 15.74 4.93 -6.16
C GLN A 121 14.21 4.98 -6.03
N THR A 122 13.48 4.23 -6.86
CA THR A 122 12.02 4.14 -6.79
C THR A 122 11.55 3.52 -5.48
N ALA A 123 12.23 2.48 -4.99
CA ALA A 123 11.90 1.89 -3.70
C ALA A 123 12.10 2.91 -2.56
N ASP A 124 13.17 3.69 -2.60
CA ASP A 124 13.42 4.76 -1.63
C ASP A 124 12.34 5.84 -1.68
N ASP A 125 11.90 6.24 -2.88
CA ASP A 125 10.80 7.19 -3.06
C ASP A 125 9.48 6.66 -2.49
N ASN A 126 9.14 5.41 -2.75
CA ASN A 126 7.95 4.76 -2.18
C ASN A 126 8.03 4.71 -0.64
N ASN A 127 9.20 4.42 -0.07
CA ASN A 127 9.41 4.37 1.39
C ASN A 127 9.28 5.75 2.05
N GLN A 128 9.57 6.83 1.33
CA GLN A 128 9.52 8.20 1.81
C GLN A 128 8.19 8.91 1.51
N ALA A 129 7.25 8.25 0.83
CA ALA A 129 6.00 8.85 0.37
C ALA A 129 5.25 9.58 1.51
N LEU A 130 5.05 8.90 2.65
CA LEU A 130 4.29 9.45 3.78
C LEU A 130 4.93 10.69 4.41
N SER A 131 6.26 10.83 4.40
CA SER A 131 6.93 11.99 4.99
C SER A 131 6.98 13.20 4.07
N ARG A 132 6.49 13.06 2.83
CA ARG A 132 6.50 14.08 1.79
C ARG A 132 5.10 14.57 1.43
N TYR A 133 4.05 14.03 2.05
CA TYR A 133 2.69 14.55 1.95
C TYR A 133 2.46 15.70 2.94
N ALA A 134 1.67 16.66 2.52
CA ALA A 134 1.21 17.76 3.36
C ALA A 134 0.32 17.21 4.48
N PRO A 135 0.43 17.76 5.70
CA PRO A 135 -0.36 17.32 6.85
C PRO A 135 -1.86 17.58 6.67
#